data_AF-A0A5F4W6X2-F1
#
_entry.id   AF-A0A5F4W6X2-F1
#
_cell.length_a   1.000
_cell.length_b   1.000
_cell.length_c   1.000
_cell.angle_alpha   90.00
_cell.angle_beta   90.00
_cell.angle_gamma   90.00
#
_symmetry.space_group_name_H-M   'P 1'
#
loop_
_entity.id
_entity.type
_entity.pdbx_description
1 polymer ?
#
loop_
_entity_poly.entity_id
_entity_poly.type
_entity_poly.pdbx_seq_one_letter_code
_entity_poly.pdbx_strand_id
1 'polypeptide(L)'
;MAPYHIRKYRESDRKWIVGLLSRGMAEHVPATFQQLLKLPRTLILLFGGPLALLLVSGSWLLVLVFSLSLFPALWFLDRKPWNMFVDMTLHTDMSDITKSYLSEHGSYFWVAESREKAVGMVGALPIDDPTLMEKRLQLFHLFVDTEHRRQGIAKALVRTVLQFARDQGYSEVVLDTSTIQLSAMALYESMDFQRTGQFFFCIWARLVPVPAVHFIYHLPSAQTGGSVISFFVYWSEYNQFGCSSKQSPTFHCNDKIKAYCQFTSESHMIGCGWLLGFCFIQSF
;
A
#
# COMPACT_ATOMS: atom_id res chain seq x y z
N MET A 1 -29.26 1.16 8.51
CA MET A 1 -27.97 0.51 8.17
C MET A 1 -28.27 -0.94 7.86
N ALA A 2 -27.76 -1.49 6.76
CA ALA A 2 -27.86 -2.93 6.53
C ALA A 2 -27.04 -3.64 7.64
N PRO A 3 -27.57 -4.70 8.27
CA PRO A 3 -26.80 -5.45 9.25
C PRO A 3 -25.62 -6.12 8.55
N TYR A 4 -24.41 -5.79 9.01
CA TYR A 4 -23.19 -6.47 8.58
C TYR A 4 -22.57 -7.20 9.78
N HIS A 5 -21.92 -8.32 9.52
CA HIS A 5 -21.22 -9.12 10.52
C HIS A 5 -19.77 -9.34 10.08
N ILE A 6 -18.83 -9.15 11.00
CA ILE A 6 -17.40 -9.40 10.73
C ILE A 6 -17.07 -10.79 11.23
N ARG A 7 -16.57 -11.64 10.34
CA ARG A 7 -16.17 -13.01 10.65
C ARG A 7 -14.78 -13.32 10.11
N LYS A 8 -14.22 -14.45 10.55
CA LYS A 8 -13.00 -15.01 9.98
C LYS A 8 -13.23 -15.43 8.51
N TYR A 9 -12.19 -15.29 7.70
CA TYR A 9 -12.14 -15.80 6.34
C TYR A 9 -12.49 -17.29 6.25
N ARG A 10 -13.18 -17.67 5.17
CA ARG A 10 -13.47 -19.05 4.79
C ARG A 10 -13.01 -19.26 3.35
N GLU A 11 -12.54 -20.47 3.04
CA GLU A 11 -12.02 -20.79 1.71
C GLU A 11 -13.08 -20.67 0.60
N SER A 12 -14.36 -20.82 0.95
CA SER A 12 -15.49 -20.56 0.04
C SER A 12 -15.51 -19.13 -0.51
N ASP A 13 -14.95 -18.17 0.22
CA ASP A 13 -14.96 -16.74 -0.14
C ASP A 13 -13.82 -16.35 -1.08
N ARG A 14 -12.85 -17.26 -1.35
CA ARG A 14 -11.62 -16.96 -2.10
C ARG A 14 -11.88 -16.26 -3.42
N LYS A 15 -12.72 -16.85 -4.26
CA LYS A 15 -13.05 -16.31 -5.60
C LYS A 15 -13.65 -14.91 -5.50
N TRP A 16 -14.46 -14.68 -4.47
CA TRP A 16 -15.09 -13.39 -4.26
C TRP A 16 -14.09 -12.33 -3.78
N ILE A 17 -13.24 -12.66 -2.81
CA ILE A 17 -12.22 -11.78 -2.22
C ILE A 17 -11.18 -11.37 -3.25
N VAL A 18 -10.68 -12.32 -4.04
CA VAL A 18 -9.80 -12.04 -5.17
C VAL A 18 -10.47 -11.11 -6.17
N GLY A 19 -11.75 -11.34 -6.48
CA GLY A 19 -12.52 -10.44 -7.33
C GLY A 19 -12.69 -9.03 -6.73
N LEU A 20 -12.92 -8.95 -5.43
CA LEU A 20 -13.07 -7.68 -4.70
C LEU A 20 -11.76 -6.88 -4.69
N LEU A 21 -10.62 -7.54 -4.46
CA LEU A 21 -9.29 -6.93 -4.57
C LEU A 21 -9.07 -6.37 -5.97
N SER A 22 -9.24 -7.20 -7.01
CA SER A 22 -8.98 -6.82 -8.39
C SER A 22 -9.86 -5.66 -8.84
N ARG A 23 -11.15 -5.66 -8.48
CA ARG A 23 -12.06 -4.54 -8.77
C ARG A 23 -11.66 -3.30 -7.99
N GLY A 24 -11.37 -3.42 -6.70
CA GLY A 24 -10.95 -2.31 -5.85
C GLY A 24 -9.69 -1.62 -6.37
N MET A 25 -8.71 -2.37 -6.87
CA MET A 25 -7.50 -1.81 -7.47
C MET A 25 -7.76 -1.16 -8.83
N ALA A 26 -8.65 -1.73 -9.65
CA ALA A 26 -9.00 -1.15 -10.95
C ALA A 26 -9.69 0.22 -10.85
N GLU A 27 -10.38 0.52 -9.74
CA GLU A 27 -11.04 1.82 -9.52
C GLU A 27 -10.05 2.99 -9.46
N HIS A 28 -8.79 2.74 -9.10
CA HIS A 28 -7.77 3.79 -8.97
C HIS A 28 -7.07 4.13 -10.30
N VAL A 29 -7.18 3.27 -11.32
CA VAL A 29 -6.59 3.49 -12.65
C VAL A 29 -7.02 4.83 -13.28
N PRO A 30 -8.32 5.17 -13.40
CA PRO A 30 -8.71 6.44 -14.01
C PRO A 30 -8.24 7.68 -13.22
N ALA A 31 -8.20 7.60 -11.89
CA ALA A 31 -7.70 8.69 -11.05
C ALA A 31 -6.18 8.90 -11.23
N THR A 32 -5.43 7.81 -11.32
CA THR A 32 -3.99 7.79 -11.63
C THR A 32 -3.73 8.39 -13.00
N PHE A 33 -4.47 7.94 -14.01
CA PHE A 33 -4.36 8.45 -15.36
C PHE A 33 -4.67 9.95 -15.47
N GLN A 34 -5.70 10.44 -14.77
CA GLN A 34 -6.00 11.87 -14.72
C GLN A 34 -4.86 12.68 -14.08
N GLN A 35 -4.21 12.16 -13.03
CA GLN A 35 -3.06 12.79 -12.41
C GLN A 35 -1.84 12.75 -13.34
N LEU A 36 -1.63 11.64 -14.05
CA LEU A 36 -0.57 11.46 -15.04
C LEU A 36 -0.70 12.48 -16.19
N LEU A 37 -1.91 12.69 -16.71
CA LEU A 37 -2.19 13.67 -17.76
C LEU A 37 -1.93 15.13 -17.34
N LYS A 38 -2.04 15.44 -16.04
CA LYS A 38 -1.78 16.78 -15.50
C LYS A 38 -0.30 17.09 -15.30
N LEU A 39 0.59 16.10 -15.45
CA LEU A 39 2.02 16.33 -15.26
C LEU A 39 2.61 17.15 -16.40
N PRO A 40 3.51 18.12 -16.10
CA PRO A 40 4.11 18.97 -17.13
C PRO A 40 4.87 18.15 -18.17
N ARG A 41 5.51 17.05 -17.76
CA ARG A 41 6.21 16.13 -18.68
C ARG A 41 5.26 15.48 -19.70
N THR A 42 4.09 15.05 -19.24
CA THR A 42 3.06 14.44 -20.11
C THR A 42 2.45 15.48 -21.04
N LEU A 43 2.21 16.71 -20.56
CA LEU A 43 1.72 17.81 -21.40
C LEU A 43 2.73 18.19 -22.50
N ILE A 44 4.03 18.24 -22.16
CA ILE A 44 5.10 18.45 -23.15
C ILE A 44 5.10 17.32 -24.18
N LEU A 45 4.94 16.06 -23.77
CA LEU A 45 4.86 14.94 -24.70
C LEU A 45 3.60 15.01 -25.59
N LEU A 46 2.46 15.38 -25.00
CA LEU A 46 1.15 15.41 -25.65
C LEU A 46 1.05 16.54 -26.69
N PHE A 47 1.59 17.72 -26.41
CA PHE A 47 1.54 18.86 -27.33
C PHE A 47 2.83 19.05 -28.11
N GLY A 48 3.98 18.87 -27.47
CA GLY A 48 5.30 19.04 -28.09
C GLY A 48 5.65 17.93 -29.07
N GLY A 49 5.25 16.68 -28.80
CA GLY A 49 5.47 15.56 -29.73
C GLY A 49 4.81 15.78 -31.10
N PRO A 50 3.48 16.02 -31.15
CA PRO A 50 2.78 16.39 -32.38
C PRO A 50 3.36 17.62 -33.08
N LEU A 51 3.69 18.67 -32.33
CA LEU A 51 4.23 19.91 -32.88
C LEU A 51 5.61 19.69 -33.53
N ALA A 52 6.51 18.96 -32.87
CA ALA A 52 7.82 18.62 -33.43
C ALA A 52 7.68 17.75 -34.68
N LEU A 53 6.78 16.77 -34.66
CA LEU A 53 6.52 15.90 -35.80
C LEU A 53 5.97 16.69 -37.01
N LEU A 54 5.09 17.66 -36.75
CA LEU A 54 4.57 18.56 -37.77
C LEU A 54 5.67 19.44 -38.38
N LEU A 55 6.55 20.01 -37.55
CA LEU A 55 7.65 20.87 -38.01
C LEU A 55 8.69 20.11 -38.85
N VAL A 56 8.96 18.84 -38.52
CA VAL A 56 9.94 18.03 -39.24
C VAL A 56 9.38 17.43 -40.53
N SER A 57 8.14 16.92 -40.51
CA SER A 57 7.57 16.17 -41.63
C SER A 57 6.59 16.97 -42.50
N GLY A 58 6.02 18.06 -41.98
CA GLY A 58 4.93 18.80 -42.61
C GLY A 58 3.62 18.01 -42.77
N SER A 59 3.55 16.77 -42.27
CA SER A 59 2.45 15.84 -42.54
C SER A 59 1.46 15.76 -41.39
N TRP A 60 0.24 16.24 -41.64
CA TRP A 60 -0.88 16.13 -40.69
C TRP A 60 -1.31 14.69 -40.42
N LEU A 61 -1.13 13.78 -41.39
CA LEU A 61 -1.46 12.35 -41.21
C LEU A 61 -0.59 11.71 -40.13
N LEU A 62 0.71 12.00 -40.12
CA LEU A 62 1.63 11.47 -39.11
C LEU A 62 1.29 12.00 -37.72
N VAL A 63 0.90 13.27 -37.62
CA VAL A 63 0.47 13.90 -36.36
C VAL A 63 -0.79 13.23 -35.80
N LEU A 64 -1.77 12.95 -36.66
CA LEU A 64 -3.00 12.26 -36.27
C LEU A 64 -2.71 10.84 -35.77
N VAL A 65 -1.89 10.07 -36.51
CA VAL A 65 -1.51 8.70 -36.10
C VAL A 65 -0.75 8.71 -34.77
N PHE A 66 0.19 9.63 -34.59
CA PHE A 66 0.93 9.75 -33.34
C PHE A 66 0.01 10.09 -32.16
N SER A 67 -0.88 11.08 -32.33
CA SER A 67 -1.79 11.50 -31.25
C SER A 67 -2.80 10.41 -30.87
N LEU A 68 -3.35 9.71 -31.88
CA LEU A 68 -4.29 8.60 -31.67
C LEU A 68 -3.64 7.38 -31.02
N SER A 69 -2.35 7.13 -31.25
CA SER A 69 -1.61 6.02 -30.62
C SER A 69 -1.04 6.37 -29.25
N LEU A 70 -0.64 7.62 -29.04
CA LEU A 70 -0.05 8.09 -27.78
C LEU A 70 -1.02 7.93 -26.61
N PHE A 71 -2.29 8.30 -26.78
CA PHE A 71 -3.26 8.27 -25.68
C PHE A 71 -3.55 6.84 -25.17
N PRO A 72 -3.87 5.84 -26.03
CA PRO A 72 -3.95 4.44 -25.60
C PRO A 72 -2.66 3.89 -25.02
N ALA A 73 -1.49 4.30 -25.56
CA ALA A 73 -0.20 3.86 -25.02
C ALA A 73 0.00 4.37 -23.59
N LEU A 74 -0.28 5.66 -23.33
CA LEU A 74 -0.23 6.24 -21.98
C LEU A 74 -1.20 5.55 -21.02
N TRP A 75 -2.43 5.27 -21.48
CA TRP A 75 -3.42 4.52 -20.70
C TRP A 75 -2.94 3.11 -20.34
N PHE A 76 -2.33 2.41 -21.30
CA PHE A 76 -1.79 1.07 -21.07
C PHE A 76 -0.60 1.08 -20.11
N LEU A 77 0.30 2.06 -20.24
CA LEU A 77 1.44 2.25 -19.36
C LEU A 77 1.01 2.58 -17.92
N ASP A 78 -0.04 3.40 -17.74
CA ASP A 78 -0.59 3.72 -16.42
C ASP A 78 -1.25 2.50 -15.75
N ARG A 79 -1.93 1.66 -16.55
CA ARG A 79 -2.60 0.46 -16.04
C ARG A 79 -1.63 -0.67 -15.65
N LYS A 80 -0.46 -0.73 -16.30
CA LYS A 80 0.54 -1.79 -16.08
C LYS A 80 0.96 -1.98 -14.62
N PRO A 81 1.36 -0.92 -13.87
CA PRO A 81 1.70 -1.02 -12.45
C PRO A 81 0.59 -1.64 -11.59
N TRP A 82 -0.67 -1.23 -11.80
CA TRP A 82 -1.81 -1.76 -11.05
C TRP A 82 -2.06 -3.24 -11.35
N ASN A 83 -2.04 -3.63 -12.62
CA ASN A 83 -2.18 -5.03 -13.01
C ASN A 83 -1.03 -5.89 -12.47
N MET A 84 0.21 -5.37 -12.50
CA MET A 84 1.38 -6.07 -11.96
C MET A 84 1.27 -6.26 -10.45
N PHE A 85 0.81 -5.24 -9.72
CA PHE A 85 0.56 -5.36 -8.28
C PHE A 85 -0.50 -6.42 -7.98
N VAL A 86 -1.65 -6.37 -8.68
CA VAL A 86 -2.72 -7.35 -8.49
C VAL A 86 -2.22 -8.76 -8.79
N ASP A 87 -1.58 -8.97 -9.94
CA ASP A 87 -1.03 -10.27 -10.32
C ASP A 87 -0.04 -10.80 -9.28
N MET A 88 0.83 -9.93 -8.78
CA MET A 88 1.81 -10.28 -7.77
C MET A 88 1.16 -10.66 -6.43
N THR A 89 0.23 -9.86 -5.92
CA THR A 89 -0.52 -10.17 -4.69
C THR A 89 -1.28 -11.50 -4.84
N LEU A 90 -1.89 -11.75 -6.00
CA LEU A 90 -2.60 -13.01 -6.26
C LEU A 90 -1.68 -14.24 -6.32
N HIS A 91 -0.43 -14.09 -6.76
CA HIS A 91 0.54 -15.19 -6.81
C HIS A 91 1.37 -15.36 -5.54
N THR A 92 1.41 -14.36 -4.65
CA THR A 92 2.18 -14.39 -3.42
C THR A 92 1.29 -14.70 -2.22
N ASP A 93 0.79 -13.66 -1.55
CA ASP A 93 0.07 -13.76 -0.27
C ASP A 93 -1.40 -14.19 -0.41
N MET A 94 -2.05 -13.90 -1.54
CA MET A 94 -3.41 -14.38 -1.81
C MET A 94 -3.47 -15.70 -2.59
N SER A 95 -2.32 -16.27 -2.97
CA SER A 95 -2.28 -17.58 -3.64
C SER A 95 -2.89 -18.66 -2.74
N ASP A 96 -2.49 -18.65 -1.47
CA ASP A 96 -3.02 -19.45 -0.38
C ASP A 96 -3.21 -18.55 0.86
N ILE A 97 -4.42 -18.01 1.01
CA ILE A 97 -4.78 -17.10 2.11
C ILE A 97 -4.72 -17.84 3.44
N THR A 98 -5.13 -19.12 3.47
CA THR A 98 -5.14 -19.92 4.69
C THR A 98 -3.71 -20.13 5.19
N LYS A 99 -2.79 -20.48 4.29
CA LYS A 99 -1.38 -20.60 4.63
C LYS A 99 -0.76 -19.25 4.98
N SER A 100 -1.05 -18.19 4.25
CA SER A 100 -0.36 -16.90 4.43
C SER A 100 -0.87 -16.07 5.62
N TYR A 101 -2.15 -16.21 5.99
CA TYR A 101 -2.81 -15.36 6.98
C TYR A 101 -3.48 -16.11 8.12
N LEU A 102 -3.57 -17.45 8.07
CA LEU A 102 -4.24 -18.24 9.11
C LEU A 102 -3.37 -19.35 9.72
N SER A 103 -2.14 -19.57 9.23
CA SER A 103 -1.28 -20.67 9.70
C SER A 103 -0.42 -20.29 10.91
N GLU A 104 0.02 -19.03 11.00
CA GLU A 104 0.92 -18.55 12.04
C GLU A 104 0.16 -17.86 13.18
N HIS A 105 0.71 -17.95 14.39
CA HIS A 105 0.14 -17.33 15.57
C HIS A 105 0.27 -15.80 15.43
N GLY A 106 -0.85 -15.07 15.55
CA GLY A 106 -0.87 -13.61 15.36
C GLY A 106 -1.25 -13.14 13.96
N SER A 107 -1.40 -14.05 12.99
CA SER A 107 -1.94 -13.75 11.65
C SER A 107 -3.45 -13.95 11.60
N TYR A 108 -4.19 -13.00 11.01
CA TYR A 108 -5.64 -13.11 10.84
C TYR A 108 -6.14 -12.45 9.54
N PHE A 109 -7.22 -13.00 9.00
CA PHE A 109 -7.94 -12.42 7.87
C PHE A 109 -9.44 -12.36 8.18
N TRP A 110 -9.99 -11.14 8.14
CA TRP A 110 -11.40 -10.89 8.41
C TRP A 110 -12.16 -10.52 7.14
N VAL A 111 -13.42 -10.91 7.13
CA VAL A 111 -14.37 -10.64 6.07
C VAL A 111 -15.61 -10.02 6.70
N ALA A 112 -16.03 -8.88 6.16
CA ALA A 112 -17.33 -8.29 6.48
C ALA A 112 -18.38 -8.92 5.56
N GLU A 113 -19.42 -9.49 6.14
CA GLU A 113 -20.52 -10.15 5.44
C GLU A 113 -21.81 -9.36 5.62
N SER A 114 -22.55 -9.19 4.53
CA SER A 114 -23.88 -8.56 4.49
C SER A 114 -24.75 -9.38 3.55
N ARG A 115 -25.95 -9.80 4.02
CA ARG A 115 -26.89 -10.64 3.24
C ARG A 115 -26.20 -11.87 2.62
N GLU A 116 -25.43 -12.61 3.43
CA GLU A 116 -24.71 -13.83 3.03
C GLU A 116 -23.66 -13.63 1.91
N LYS A 117 -23.29 -12.37 1.66
CA LYS A 117 -22.29 -12.00 0.68
C LYS A 117 -21.15 -11.28 1.40
N ALA A 118 -19.92 -11.68 1.09
CA ALA A 118 -18.75 -10.92 1.53
C ALA A 118 -18.79 -9.52 0.87
N VAL A 119 -18.71 -8.46 1.67
CA VAL A 119 -18.77 -7.07 1.20
C VAL A 119 -17.55 -6.26 1.61
N GLY A 120 -16.65 -6.84 2.40
CA GLY A 120 -15.38 -6.22 2.72
C GLY A 120 -14.39 -7.22 3.29
N MET A 121 -13.12 -6.83 3.33
CA MET A 121 -12.04 -7.67 3.80
C MET A 121 -10.91 -6.84 4.41
N VAL A 122 -10.14 -7.46 5.30
CA VAL A 122 -8.89 -6.92 5.84
C VAL A 122 -8.02 -8.08 6.31
N GLY A 123 -6.73 -8.01 6.02
CA GLY A 123 -5.70 -8.93 6.54
C GLY A 123 -4.83 -8.25 7.59
N ALA A 124 -4.34 -9.02 8.55
CA ALA A 124 -3.32 -8.59 9.47
C ALA A 124 -2.23 -9.66 9.64
N LEU A 125 -0.98 -9.22 9.66
CA LEU A 125 0.19 -10.08 9.79
C LEU A 125 1.18 -9.50 10.80
N PRO A 126 1.82 -10.34 11.64
CA PRO A 126 2.94 -9.88 12.44
C PRO A 126 4.09 -9.42 11.53
N ILE A 127 4.83 -8.41 12.00
CA ILE A 127 6.14 -8.07 11.43
C ILE A 127 7.19 -8.73 12.31
N ASP A 128 7.78 -9.81 11.80
CA ASP A 128 8.88 -10.51 12.46
C ASP A 128 10.20 -9.86 12.06
N ASP A 129 10.55 -8.78 12.75
CA ASP A 129 11.86 -8.14 12.62
C ASP A 129 12.64 -8.32 13.93
N PRO A 130 13.74 -9.09 13.93
CA PRO A 130 14.53 -9.34 15.13
C PRO A 130 15.22 -8.08 15.67
N THR A 131 15.24 -6.99 14.90
CA THR A 131 15.81 -5.70 15.32
C THR A 131 14.80 -4.82 16.06
N LEU A 132 13.51 -5.12 15.95
CA LEU A 132 12.47 -4.37 16.64
C LEU A 132 12.28 -4.93 18.05
N MET A 133 12.47 -4.09 19.07
CA MET A 133 12.16 -4.46 20.46
C MET A 133 10.66 -4.63 20.71
N GLU A 134 9.80 -4.11 19.82
CA GLU A 134 8.36 -4.08 19.99
C GLU A 134 7.64 -4.90 18.93
N LYS A 135 6.57 -5.60 19.35
CA LYS A 135 5.72 -6.38 18.45
C LYS A 135 4.87 -5.45 17.61
N ARG A 136 5.03 -5.50 16.28
CA ARG A 136 4.22 -4.75 15.33
C ARG A 136 3.30 -5.65 14.52
N LEU A 137 2.10 -5.15 14.23
CA LEU A 137 1.13 -5.81 13.35
C LEU A 137 0.93 -4.97 12.09
N GLN A 138 1.06 -5.56 10.91
CA GLN A 138 0.79 -4.88 9.65
C GLN A 138 -0.63 -5.17 9.17
N LEU A 139 -1.37 -4.11 8.86
CA LEU A 139 -2.70 -4.18 8.26
C LEU A 139 -2.59 -4.11 6.73
N PHE A 140 -3.18 -5.09 6.05
CA PHE A 140 -3.17 -5.21 4.59
C PHE A 140 -4.57 -5.42 4.01
N HIS A 141 -4.68 -5.21 2.70
CA HIS A 141 -5.84 -5.55 1.88
C HIS A 141 -7.19 -5.05 2.41
N LEU A 142 -7.24 -3.84 2.98
CA LEU A 142 -8.51 -3.25 3.37
C LEU A 142 -9.31 -2.84 2.13
N PHE A 143 -10.35 -3.59 1.80
CA PHE A 143 -11.28 -3.27 0.71
C PHE A 143 -12.72 -3.43 1.15
N VAL A 144 -13.59 -2.55 0.64
CA VAL A 144 -15.04 -2.63 0.81
C VAL A 144 -15.69 -2.45 -0.55
N ASP A 145 -16.65 -3.33 -0.83
CA ASP A 145 -17.49 -3.33 -2.02
C ASP A 145 -18.15 -1.97 -2.21
N THR A 146 -18.15 -1.47 -3.44
CA THR A 146 -18.48 -0.09 -3.78
C THR A 146 -19.91 0.28 -3.35
N GLU A 147 -20.85 -0.68 -3.42
CA GLU A 147 -22.25 -0.51 -3.00
C GLU A 147 -22.41 -0.44 -1.47
N HIS A 148 -21.40 -0.90 -0.73
CA HIS A 148 -21.39 -1.03 0.73
C HIS A 148 -20.48 0.00 1.41
N ARG A 149 -19.89 0.93 0.64
CA ARG A 149 -19.06 2.03 1.17
C ARG A 149 -19.92 3.07 1.90
N ARG A 150 -19.24 3.88 2.71
CA ARG A 150 -19.85 4.94 3.54
C ARG A 150 -20.85 4.44 4.61
N GLN A 151 -20.93 3.12 4.82
CA GLN A 151 -21.75 2.50 5.85
C GLN A 151 -20.97 2.20 7.15
N GLY A 152 -19.72 2.64 7.26
CA GLY A 152 -18.86 2.40 8.42
C GLY A 152 -18.16 1.03 8.45
N ILE A 153 -18.35 0.18 7.44
CA ILE A 153 -17.75 -1.17 7.37
C ILE A 153 -16.23 -1.13 7.45
N ALA A 154 -15.56 -0.27 6.68
CA ALA A 154 -14.10 -0.14 6.71
C ALA A 154 -13.60 0.27 8.11
N LYS A 155 -14.31 1.22 8.76
CA LYS A 155 -13.99 1.65 10.14
C LYS A 155 -14.17 0.50 11.14
N ALA A 156 -15.21 -0.33 10.96
CA ALA A 156 -15.43 -1.50 11.78
C ALA A 156 -14.34 -2.57 11.59
N LEU A 157 -13.94 -2.84 10.36
CA LEU A 157 -12.83 -3.75 10.04
C LEU A 157 -11.51 -3.29 10.67
N VAL A 158 -11.14 -2.02 10.52
CA VAL A 158 -9.91 -1.48 11.15
C VAL A 158 -10.00 -1.56 12.67
N ARG A 159 -11.15 -1.26 13.28
CA ARG A 159 -11.34 -1.44 14.73
C ARG A 159 -11.17 -2.88 15.18
N THR A 160 -11.64 -3.85 14.39
CA THR A 160 -11.42 -5.28 14.68
C THR A 160 -9.93 -5.61 14.67
N VAL A 161 -9.16 -5.09 13.70
CA VAL A 161 -7.70 -5.28 13.67
C VAL A 161 -7.02 -4.63 14.88
N LEU A 162 -7.38 -3.39 15.22
CA LEU A 162 -6.82 -2.69 16.39
C LEU A 162 -7.13 -3.41 17.70
N GLN A 163 -8.35 -3.95 17.84
CA GLN A 163 -8.72 -4.72 19.03
C GLN A 163 -7.94 -6.03 19.10
N PHE A 164 -7.84 -6.76 17.99
CA PHE A 164 -7.02 -7.96 17.91
C PHE A 164 -5.55 -7.67 18.25
N ALA A 165 -5.01 -6.56 17.75
CA ALA A 165 -3.64 -6.13 18.06
C ALA A 165 -3.45 -5.89 19.57
N ARG A 166 -4.43 -5.25 20.24
CA ARG A 166 -4.42 -5.07 21.70
C ARG A 166 -4.45 -6.40 22.44
N ASP A 167 -5.37 -7.28 22.05
CA ASP A 167 -5.59 -8.56 22.72
C ASP A 167 -4.38 -9.50 22.61
N GLN A 168 -3.62 -9.39 21.51
CA GLN A 168 -2.38 -10.14 21.27
C GLN A 168 -1.12 -9.45 21.82
N GLY A 169 -1.26 -8.26 22.42
CA GLY A 169 -0.15 -7.51 23.02
C GLY A 169 0.83 -6.89 22.01
N TYR A 170 0.33 -6.47 20.83
CA TYR A 170 1.12 -5.67 19.90
C TYR A 170 1.19 -4.21 20.38
N SER A 171 2.36 -3.58 20.23
CA SER A 171 2.56 -2.18 20.59
C SER A 171 2.07 -1.22 19.50
N GLU A 172 2.15 -1.64 18.24
CA GLU A 172 1.85 -0.77 17.09
C GLU A 172 1.15 -1.53 15.96
N VAL A 173 0.28 -0.83 15.25
CA VAL A 173 -0.31 -1.29 13.99
C VAL A 173 0.15 -0.37 12.87
N VAL A 174 0.75 -0.94 11.83
CA VAL A 174 1.29 -0.19 10.70
C VAL A 174 0.59 -0.57 9.40
N LEU A 175 0.56 0.36 8.43
CA LEU A 175 0.02 0.09 7.10
C LEU A 175 0.64 1.00 6.05
N ASP A 176 0.56 0.56 4.81
CA ASP A 176 0.98 1.34 3.65
C ASP A 176 -0.20 1.57 2.71
N THR A 177 -0.39 2.81 2.25
CA THR A 177 -1.44 3.15 1.27
C THR A 177 -0.93 4.12 0.22
N SER A 178 -1.48 4.05 -1.00
CA SER A 178 -1.12 4.98 -2.07
C SER A 178 -1.77 6.35 -1.84
N THR A 179 -1.05 7.43 -2.17
CA THR A 179 -1.58 8.81 -2.15
C THR A 179 -2.81 9.03 -3.05
N ILE A 180 -3.07 8.15 -4.02
CA ILE A 180 -4.28 8.20 -4.85
C ILE A 180 -5.52 7.69 -4.10
N GLN A 181 -5.32 6.90 -3.04
CA GLN A 181 -6.40 6.33 -2.24
C GLN A 181 -6.90 7.34 -1.19
N LEU A 182 -7.39 8.50 -1.62
CA LEU A 182 -7.82 9.60 -0.74
C LEU A 182 -8.82 9.16 0.34
N SER A 183 -9.75 8.26 -0.02
CA SER A 183 -10.74 7.74 0.95
C SER A 183 -10.11 6.87 2.04
N ALA A 184 -9.04 6.13 1.73
CA ALA A 184 -8.32 5.32 2.70
C ALA A 184 -7.48 6.21 3.63
N MET A 185 -6.76 7.21 3.08
CA MET A 185 -6.01 8.18 3.90
C MET A 185 -6.91 8.90 4.91
N ALA A 186 -8.03 9.45 4.46
CA ALA A 186 -8.99 10.12 5.34
C ALA A 186 -9.57 9.18 6.41
N LEU A 187 -9.79 7.90 6.07
CA LEU A 187 -10.22 6.90 7.05
C LEU A 187 -9.17 6.71 8.15
N TYR A 188 -7.91 6.47 7.77
CA TYR A 188 -6.83 6.20 8.72
C TYR A 188 -6.55 7.43 9.60
N GLU A 189 -6.50 8.62 9.02
CA GLU A 189 -6.34 9.89 9.76
C GLU A 189 -7.50 10.10 10.75
N SER A 190 -8.74 9.78 10.36
CA SER A 190 -9.92 9.85 11.26
C SER A 190 -9.94 8.79 12.37
N MET A 191 -9.01 7.84 12.32
CA MET A 191 -8.81 6.77 13.30
C MET A 191 -7.49 6.93 14.05
N ASP A 192 -6.92 8.14 14.06
CA ASP A 192 -5.71 8.52 14.78
C ASP A 192 -4.44 7.80 14.31
N PHE A 193 -4.43 7.26 13.08
CA PHE A 193 -3.18 6.82 12.46
C PHE A 193 -2.34 8.04 12.07
N GLN A 194 -1.05 7.98 12.40
CA GLN A 194 -0.08 9.02 12.10
C GLN A 194 0.68 8.69 10.84
N ARG A 195 0.83 9.68 9.96
CA ARG A 195 1.64 9.57 8.75
C ARG A 195 3.12 9.75 9.10
N THR A 196 3.94 8.75 8.82
CA THR A 196 5.36 8.74 9.24
C THR A 196 6.33 8.82 8.06
N GLY A 197 5.88 8.57 6.84
CA GLY A 197 6.75 8.68 5.66
C GLY A 197 6.07 8.46 4.32
N GLN A 198 6.87 8.61 3.26
CA GLN A 198 6.48 8.32 1.88
C GLN A 198 7.58 7.57 1.17
N PHE A 199 7.21 6.60 0.34
CA PHE A 199 8.15 5.81 -0.47
C PHE A 199 7.49 5.39 -1.78
N PHE A 200 8.27 4.85 -2.71
CA PHE A 200 7.75 4.29 -3.96
C PHE A 200 7.91 2.78 -3.94
N PHE A 201 6.82 2.03 -4.15
CA PHE A 201 6.81 0.56 -4.08
C PHE A 201 7.72 -0.12 -5.11
N CYS A 202 7.97 0.52 -6.27
CA CYS A 202 8.86 -0.01 -7.29
C CYS A 202 9.50 1.11 -8.12
N ILE A 203 10.54 0.77 -8.88
CA ILE A 203 11.22 1.70 -9.80
C ILE A 203 10.23 2.29 -10.83
N TRP A 204 9.29 1.48 -11.32
CA TRP A 204 8.25 1.91 -12.26
C TRP A 204 7.26 2.90 -11.63
N ALA A 205 6.99 2.79 -10.32
CA ALA A 205 6.22 3.77 -9.56
C ALA A 205 6.95 5.11 -9.39
N ARG A 206 8.22 5.26 -9.82
CA ARG A 206 8.86 6.59 -9.93
C ARG A 206 8.49 7.31 -11.22
N LEU A 207 8.08 6.58 -12.26
CA LEU A 207 7.64 7.16 -13.53
C LEU A 207 6.22 7.74 -13.43
N VAL A 208 5.41 7.15 -12.55
CA VAL A 208 4.07 7.63 -12.21
C VAL A 208 4.12 8.18 -10.78
N PRO A 209 4.02 9.50 -10.54
CA PRO A 209 4.34 10.13 -9.25
C PRO A 209 3.26 9.88 -8.20
N VAL A 210 3.16 8.62 -7.78
CA VAL A 210 2.15 8.10 -6.87
C VAL A 210 2.91 7.41 -5.74
N PRO A 211 3.41 8.20 -4.77
CA PRO A 211 4.07 7.62 -3.62
C PRO A 211 3.06 6.86 -2.77
N ALA A 212 3.57 5.81 -2.14
CA ALA A 212 2.99 5.18 -0.97
C ALA A 212 3.24 6.03 0.27
N VAL A 213 2.36 5.90 1.23
CA VAL A 213 2.39 6.58 2.52
C VAL A 213 2.39 5.53 3.61
N HIS A 214 3.36 5.63 4.52
CA HIS A 214 3.43 4.79 5.71
C HIS A 214 2.62 5.44 6.84
N PHE A 215 1.75 4.65 7.47
CA PHE A 215 0.93 5.04 8.61
C PHE A 215 1.23 4.14 9.80
N ILE A 216 1.29 4.73 10.99
CA ILE A 216 1.53 4.04 12.27
C ILE A 216 0.43 4.43 13.26
N TYR A 217 -0.12 3.45 13.96
CA TYR A 217 -1.00 3.62 15.10
C TYR A 217 -0.34 3.00 16.33
N HIS A 218 -0.07 3.82 17.34
CA HIS A 218 0.46 3.35 18.62
C HIS A 218 -0.70 2.88 19.50
N LEU A 219 -0.63 1.64 19.99
CA LEU A 219 -1.61 1.12 20.91
C LEU A 219 -1.30 1.67 22.30
N PRO A 220 -2.30 2.17 23.04
CA PRO A 220 -2.09 2.54 24.43
C PRO A 220 -1.66 1.29 25.20
N SER A 221 -0.44 1.30 25.71
CA SER A 221 0.10 0.21 26.52
C SER A 221 -0.86 -0.09 27.66
N ALA A 222 -1.23 -1.36 27.81
CA ALA A 222 -1.99 -1.82 28.96
C ALA A 222 -1.11 -1.67 30.20
N GLN A 223 -1.09 -0.49 30.81
CA GLN A 223 -0.58 -0.36 32.17
C GLN A 223 -1.49 -1.19 33.07
N THR A 224 -0.94 -2.31 33.53
CA THR A 224 -1.49 -3.17 34.56
C THR A 224 -1.91 -2.30 35.73
N GLY A 225 -3.20 -2.32 36.07
CA GLY A 225 -3.71 -1.68 37.27
C GLY A 225 -2.99 -2.23 38.50
N GLY A 226 -2.17 -1.37 39.11
CA GLY A 226 -1.47 -1.63 40.35
C GLY A 226 -1.23 -0.33 41.08
N SER A 227 -2.12 -0.05 42.03
CA SER A 227 -2.02 0.89 43.16
C SER A 227 -1.24 2.21 42.95
N VAL A 228 -1.99 3.31 43.08
CA VAL A 228 -1.50 4.60 43.53
C VAL A 228 -0.51 4.40 44.69
N ILE A 229 0.75 4.82 44.51
CA ILE A 229 1.68 5.46 45.45
C ILE A 229 3.11 5.27 44.90
N SER A 230 3.80 6.40 44.75
CA SER A 230 5.25 6.54 44.49
C SER A 230 5.74 6.39 43.05
N PHE A 231 5.52 7.43 42.24
CA PHE A 231 6.38 7.74 41.08
C PHE A 231 6.72 9.25 41.03
N PHE A 232 6.93 9.84 42.20
CA PHE A 232 7.43 11.21 42.35
C PHE A 232 8.92 11.21 42.70
N VAL A 233 9.71 10.31 42.12
CA VAL A 233 11.18 10.34 42.14
C VAL A 233 11.65 9.62 40.89
N TYR A 234 11.71 10.29 39.74
CA TYR A 234 12.66 10.06 38.62
C TYR A 234 12.34 11.03 37.47
N TRP A 235 12.25 12.32 37.77
CA TRP A 235 12.20 13.40 36.77
C TRP A 235 13.09 14.55 37.25
N SER A 236 14.39 14.29 37.42
CA SER A 236 15.33 15.37 37.78
C SER A 236 16.80 15.09 37.48
N GLU A 237 17.16 14.16 36.58
CA GLU A 237 18.59 13.93 36.36
C GLU A 237 18.92 13.24 35.03
N TYR A 238 18.49 13.79 33.89
CA TYR A 238 19.13 13.51 32.59
C TYR A 238 18.82 14.65 31.61
N ASN A 239 19.23 15.87 32.00
CA ASN A 239 19.26 17.02 31.10
C ASN A 239 20.68 17.60 31.11
N GLN A 240 21.63 16.83 30.58
CA GLN A 240 22.98 17.31 30.25
C GLN A 240 23.65 16.29 29.33
N PHE A 241 23.32 16.32 28.04
CA PHE A 241 24.27 16.08 26.95
C PHE A 241 23.60 16.54 25.65
N GLY A 242 23.89 17.78 25.25
CA GLY A 242 23.64 18.20 23.89
C GLY A 242 24.69 17.56 22.98
N CYS A 243 24.24 16.91 21.91
CA CYS A 243 25.02 16.79 20.68
C CYS A 243 24.10 16.57 19.48
N SER A 244 24.16 17.54 18.57
CA SER A 244 23.70 17.47 17.19
C SER A 244 24.27 16.24 16.48
N SER A 245 23.42 15.44 15.82
CA SER A 245 23.76 14.88 14.51
C SER A 245 22.52 14.34 13.80
N LYS A 246 22.46 14.66 12.50
CA LYS A 246 21.53 14.13 11.50
C LYS A 246 21.42 12.61 11.61
N GLN A 247 20.26 12.10 11.99
CA GLN A 247 19.88 10.72 11.68
C GLN A 247 18.69 10.76 10.74
N SER A 248 19.00 10.63 9.45
CA SER A 248 18.05 10.27 8.40
C SER A 248 17.39 8.95 8.81
N PRO A 249 16.06 8.83 8.83
CA PRO A 249 15.42 7.54 9.06
C PRO A 249 15.68 6.66 7.85
N THR A 250 16.49 5.61 8.03
CA THR A 250 16.57 4.49 7.10
C THR A 250 15.23 3.78 7.09
N PHE A 251 14.42 4.02 6.05
CA PHE A 251 13.19 3.28 5.78
C PHE A 251 13.54 1.81 5.54
N HIS A 252 13.26 0.95 6.51
CA HIS A 252 13.47 -0.49 6.38
C HIS A 252 12.22 -1.12 5.75
N CYS A 253 12.37 -1.55 4.50
CA CYS A 253 11.34 -2.23 3.73
C CYS A 253 11.13 -3.64 4.31
N ASN A 254 9.91 -4.00 4.72
CA ASN A 254 9.56 -5.36 5.18
C ASN A 254 9.94 -6.41 4.12
N ASP A 255 10.32 -7.62 4.50
CA ASP A 255 10.70 -8.72 3.60
C ASP A 255 9.63 -9.07 2.56
N LYS A 256 8.34 -8.85 2.83
CA LYS A 256 7.31 -8.92 1.78
C LYS A 256 7.39 -7.77 0.79
N ILE A 257 7.68 -6.55 1.23
CA ILE A 257 7.94 -5.39 0.34
C ILE A 257 9.27 -5.55 -0.40
N LYS A 258 10.28 -6.18 0.21
CA LYS A 258 11.49 -6.63 -0.49
C LYS A 258 11.16 -7.71 -1.52
N ALA A 259 10.28 -8.66 -1.22
CA ALA A 259 9.79 -9.64 -2.19
C ALA A 259 9.03 -8.95 -3.33
N TYR A 260 8.19 -7.94 -3.04
CA TYR A 260 7.55 -7.04 -4.01
C TYR A 260 8.59 -6.37 -4.93
N CYS A 261 9.72 -5.91 -4.39
CA CYS A 261 10.82 -5.37 -5.18
C CYS A 261 11.63 -6.45 -5.94
N GLN A 262 11.86 -7.62 -5.35
CA GLN A 262 12.74 -8.67 -5.90
C GLN A 262 12.07 -9.44 -7.05
N PHE A 263 10.76 -9.70 -6.96
CA PHE A 263 9.98 -10.27 -8.08
C PHE A 263 9.95 -9.34 -9.30
N THR A 264 9.98 -8.01 -9.09
CA THR A 264 10.12 -7.07 -10.22
C THR A 264 11.49 -7.14 -10.90
N SER A 265 12.54 -7.58 -10.19
CA SER A 265 13.86 -7.82 -10.76
C SER A 265 13.95 -9.14 -11.54
N GLU A 266 13.30 -10.20 -11.05
CA GLU A 266 13.30 -11.52 -11.69
C GLU A 266 12.39 -11.60 -12.92
N SER A 267 11.20 -10.99 -12.86
CA SER A 267 10.30 -10.90 -14.03
C SER A 267 10.88 -10.07 -15.19
N HIS A 268 11.90 -9.25 -14.92
CA HIS A 268 12.65 -8.52 -15.95
C HIS A 268 13.73 -9.36 -16.65
N MET A 269 14.16 -10.50 -16.09
CA MET A 269 15.13 -11.37 -16.77
C MET A 269 14.51 -12.21 -17.89
N ILE A 270 13.18 -12.33 -17.96
CA ILE A 270 12.48 -13.11 -19.00
C ILE A 270 12.08 -12.24 -20.20
N GLY A 271 12.17 -10.90 -20.10
CA GLY A 271 11.70 -9.96 -21.13
C GLY A 271 12.73 -9.01 -21.75
N CYS A 272 13.95 -8.89 -21.21
CA CYS A 272 14.95 -7.93 -21.69
C CYS A 272 16.34 -8.58 -21.86
N GLY A 273 16.47 -9.47 -22.85
CA GLY A 273 17.76 -9.99 -23.34
C GLY A 273 18.57 -9.01 -24.19
N TRP A 274 18.33 -7.70 -24.09
CA TRP A 274 19.09 -6.66 -24.78
C TRP A 274 19.19 -5.45 -23.86
N LEU A 275 20.42 -4.99 -23.60
CA LEU A 275 20.84 -3.92 -22.66
C LEU A 275 21.23 -4.39 -21.25
N LEU A 276 22.09 -5.43 -21.19
CA LEU A 276 23.07 -5.56 -20.11
C LEU A 276 24.22 -4.59 -20.36
N GLY A 277 24.35 -3.58 -19.50
CA GLY A 277 25.49 -2.68 -19.45
C GLY A 277 25.14 -1.41 -18.70
N PHE A 278 25.83 -1.17 -17.59
CA PHE A 278 25.72 -0.03 -16.65
C PHE A 278 24.69 -0.17 -15.52
N CYS A 279 25.12 -0.77 -14.40
CA CYS A 279 25.33 -0.04 -13.13
C CYS A 279 25.92 -0.98 -12.07
N PHE A 280 27.21 -1.30 -12.22
CA PHE A 280 28.09 -1.56 -11.08
C PHE A 280 28.80 -0.22 -10.82
N ILE A 281 29.04 0.12 -9.54
CA ILE A 281 29.80 1.29 -9.04
C ILE A 281 28.92 2.47 -8.55
N GLN A 282 28.63 2.47 -7.25
CA GLN A 282 28.96 3.53 -6.27
C GLN A 282 28.35 3.12 -4.92
N SER A 283 29.11 2.41 -4.07
CA SER A 283 30.00 2.94 -2.99
C SER A 283 29.21 3.21 -1.70
N PHE A 284 29.58 2.57 -0.59
CA PHE A 284 30.57 3.10 0.38
C PHE A 284 30.28 4.54 0.78
#